data_AF-A0A932L6S7-F1
#
_entry.id   AF-A0A932L6S7-F1
#
_cell.length_a   1.000
_cell.length_b   1.000
_cell.length_c   1.000
_cell.angle_alpha   90.00
_cell.angle_beta   90.00
_cell.angle_gamma   90.00
#
_symmetry.space_group_name_H-M   'P 1'
#
loop_
_entity.id
_entity.type
_entity.pdbx_description
1 polymer ?
#
loop_
_entity_poly.entity_id
_entity_poly.type
_entity_poly.pdbx_seq_one_letter_code
_entity_poly.pdbx_strand_id
1 'polypeptide(L)'
;MSAALLLVLSVAACAPSTVPWVNSQVPKDQWSRDYSSCRRSADRESGWRDDGAYGSSNNPMREYDRLQAKRAFDAELNYCMRGLGYVPAAPK
;
A
#
# COMPACT_ATOMS: atom_id res chain seq x y z
N MET A 1 31.46 -26.17 -13.01
CA MET A 1 30.96 -24.78 -13.19
C MET A 1 29.54 -24.86 -13.71
N SER A 2 28.71 -23.88 -13.37
CA SER A 2 27.34 -23.64 -13.89
C SER A 2 26.23 -24.41 -13.15
N ALA A 3 25.78 -23.88 -12.01
CA ALA A 3 24.75 -22.81 -11.91
C ALA A 3 23.33 -23.30 -12.20
N ALA A 4 22.87 -24.32 -11.46
CA ALA A 4 21.44 -24.56 -11.25
C ALA A 4 20.92 -23.61 -10.17
N LEU A 5 20.98 -22.31 -10.46
CA LEU A 5 20.49 -21.23 -9.60
C LEU A 5 18.97 -21.10 -9.75
N LEU A 6 18.26 -21.26 -8.64
CA LEU A 6 17.29 -20.28 -8.14
C LEU A 6 16.14 -19.88 -9.09
N LEU A 7 15.20 -20.79 -9.38
CA LEU A 7 13.98 -20.48 -10.14
C LEU A 7 12.66 -20.73 -9.38
N VAL A 8 12.68 -20.85 -8.05
CA VAL A 8 11.48 -21.18 -7.24
C VAL A 8 11.20 -20.14 -6.15
N LEU A 9 11.35 -18.83 -6.44
CA LEU A 9 11.18 -17.79 -5.41
C LEU A 9 10.22 -16.63 -5.77
N SER A 10 9.16 -16.86 -6.53
CA SER A 10 8.25 -15.76 -6.92
C SER A 10 6.75 -15.99 -6.74
N VAL A 11 6.32 -16.85 -5.80
CA VAL A 11 4.90 -16.89 -5.37
C VAL A 11 4.77 -16.60 -3.88
N ALA A 12 5.46 -15.55 -3.40
CA ALA A 12 5.20 -15.01 -2.07
C ALA A 12 4.15 -13.89 -2.18
N ALA A 13 3.13 -13.99 -1.31
CA ALA A 13 2.10 -13.00 -1.01
C ALA A 13 0.83 -12.99 -1.91
N CYS A 14 0.10 -14.10 -1.92
CA CYS A 14 -1.37 -14.05 -2.02
C CYS A 14 -1.95 -13.99 -0.60
N ALA A 15 -1.69 -12.90 0.12
CA ALA A 15 -2.52 -12.54 1.26
C ALA A 15 -3.67 -11.73 0.68
N PRO A 16 -4.95 -12.18 0.77
CA PRO A 16 -6.07 -11.33 0.45
C PRO A 16 -6.18 -10.27 1.56
N SER A 17 -5.30 -9.27 1.52
CA SER A 17 -5.58 -7.99 2.17
C SER A 17 -6.88 -7.53 1.55
N THR A 18 -7.95 -7.54 2.33
CA THR A 18 -9.26 -7.07 1.85
C THR A 18 -9.03 -5.65 1.35
N VAL A 19 -9.14 -5.46 0.03
CA VAL A 19 -8.92 -4.17 -0.60
C VAL A 19 -10.05 -3.26 -0.14
N PRO A 20 -9.80 -2.17 0.60
CA PRO A 20 -10.85 -1.31 1.15
C PRO A 20 -11.45 -0.37 0.08
N TRP A 21 -11.37 -0.78 -1.18
CA TRP A 21 -11.76 -0.02 -2.37
C TRP A 21 -12.50 -0.94 -3.33
N VAL A 22 -13.52 -0.42 -3.99
CA VAL A 22 -14.37 -1.16 -4.92
C VAL A 22 -14.55 -0.39 -6.23
N ASN A 23 -14.66 -1.11 -7.34
CA ASN A 23 -15.02 -0.58 -8.64
C ASN A 23 -15.87 -1.62 -9.39
N SER A 24 -17.14 -1.32 -9.67
CA SER A 24 -18.08 -2.26 -10.30
C SER A 24 -17.81 -2.50 -11.79
N GLN A 25 -17.01 -1.64 -12.43
CA GLN A 25 -16.67 -1.73 -13.85
C GLN A 25 -15.41 -2.57 -14.09
N VAL A 26 -14.69 -2.93 -13.02
CA VAL A 26 -13.41 -3.65 -13.10
C VAL A 26 -13.56 -5.02 -12.39
N PRO A 27 -13.06 -6.13 -12.99
CA PRO A 27 -13.02 -7.43 -12.33
C PRO A 27 -12.31 -7.38 -10.97
N LYS A 28 -12.88 -8.07 -9.96
CA LYS A 28 -12.37 -8.07 -8.57
C LYS A 28 -10.90 -8.46 -8.45
N ASP A 29 -10.41 -9.36 -9.31
CA ASP A 29 -9.02 -9.81 -9.31
C ASP A 29 -8.03 -8.69 -9.67
N GLN A 30 -8.48 -7.62 -10.33
CA GLN A 30 -7.65 -6.45 -10.63
C GLN A 30 -7.58 -5.47 -9.46
N TRP A 31 -8.57 -5.47 -8.54
CA TRP A 31 -8.63 -4.50 -7.44
C TRP A 31 -7.38 -4.56 -6.55
N SER A 32 -6.87 -5.76 -6.27
CA SER A 32 -5.66 -5.95 -5.47
C SER A 32 -4.40 -5.49 -6.18
N ARG A 33 -4.34 -5.63 -7.51
CA ARG A 33 -3.21 -5.20 -8.34
C ARG A 33 -3.15 -3.67 -8.41
N ASP A 34 -4.29 -3.04 -8.67
CA ASP A 34 -4.41 -1.58 -8.75
C ASP A 34 -4.12 -0.95 -7.40
N TYR A 35 -4.72 -1.49 -6.33
CA TYR A 35 -4.42 -1.05 -4.96
C TYR A 35 -2.94 -1.18 -4.63
N SER A 36 -2.31 -2.32 -4.92
CA SER A 36 -0.88 -2.53 -4.67
C SER A 36 0.00 -1.60 -5.50
N SER A 37 -0.43 -1.23 -6.71
CA SER A 37 0.26 -0.26 -7.56
C SER A 37 0.19 1.15 -6.95
N CYS A 38 -1.02 1.63 -6.64
CA CYS A 38 -1.24 2.93 -6.02
C CYS A 38 -0.54 3.04 -4.66
N ARG A 39 -0.62 2.00 -3.82
CA ARG A 39 0.06 1.94 -2.52
C ARG A 39 1.57 2.15 -2.65
N ARG A 40 2.19 1.45 -3.60
CA ARG A 40 3.64 1.58 -3.87
C ARG A 40 4.00 2.97 -4.40
N SER A 41 3.13 3.64 -5.14
CA SER A 41 3.39 5.03 -5.53
C SER A 41 3.32 5.95 -4.32
N ALA A 42 2.26 5.84 -3.51
CA ALA A 42 2.09 6.61 -2.28
C ALA A 42 3.26 6.41 -1.29
N ASP A 43 3.76 5.18 -1.13
CA ASP A 43 4.95 4.87 -0.33
C ASP A 43 6.20 5.63 -0.82
N ARG A 44 6.41 5.71 -2.14
CA ARG A 44 7.55 6.42 -2.74
C ARG A 44 7.46 7.94 -2.59
N GLU A 45 6.26 8.49 -2.67
CA GLU A 45 6.05 9.94 -2.72
C GLU A 45 5.95 10.56 -1.32
N SER A 46 5.28 9.89 -0.39
CA SER A 46 5.12 10.39 0.99
C SER A 46 6.35 10.16 1.86
N GLY A 47 7.24 9.25 1.46
CA GLY A 47 8.33 8.78 2.33
C GLY A 47 7.82 8.02 3.56
N TRP A 48 6.52 7.68 3.61
CA TRP A 48 5.92 6.87 4.66
C TRP A 48 6.54 5.48 4.64
N ARG A 49 6.88 4.97 5.83
CA ARG A 49 7.27 3.58 5.99
C ARG A 49 6.40 2.95 7.06
N ASP A 50 5.75 1.86 6.68
CA ASP A 50 4.98 0.99 7.58
C ASP A 50 5.89 0.02 8.34
N ASP A 51 7.19 0.33 8.45
CA ASP A 51 8.11 -0.45 9.28
C ASP A 51 7.91 -0.03 10.73
N GLY A 52 7.34 -0.94 11.54
CA GLY A 52 7.16 -0.77 12.99
C GLY A 52 8.44 -0.45 13.80
N ALA A 53 9.57 -0.22 13.13
CA ALA A 53 10.84 0.27 13.69
C ALA A 53 10.74 1.68 14.31
N TYR A 54 9.68 2.43 14.04
CA TYR A 54 9.42 3.73 14.69
C TYR A 54 8.79 3.61 16.09
N GLY A 55 8.48 2.41 16.58
CA GLY A 55 7.71 2.15 17.81
C GLY A 55 8.43 2.25 19.16
N SER A 56 9.62 2.85 19.27
CA SER A 56 10.36 2.94 20.55
C SER A 56 11.02 4.30 20.79
N SER A 57 10.45 5.37 20.24
CA SER A 57 10.96 6.73 20.44
C SER A 57 9.89 7.57 21.12
N ASN A 58 10.04 7.82 22.42
CA ASN A 58 9.19 8.70 23.22
C ASN A 58 9.31 10.20 22.84
N ASN A 59 9.65 10.51 21.58
CA ASN A 59 9.82 11.89 21.10
C ASN A 59 8.51 12.35 20.43
N PRO A 60 7.75 13.30 21.02
CA PRO A 60 6.49 13.80 20.46
C PRO A 60 6.64 14.40 19.05
N MET A 61 7.79 15.00 18.73
CA MET A 61 8.04 15.59 17.42
C MET A 61 8.09 14.53 16.33
N ARG A 62 8.68 13.37 16.63
CA ARG A 62 8.78 12.25 15.69
C ARG A 62 7.43 11.60 15.41
N GLU A 63 6.54 11.56 16.41
CA GLU A 63 5.16 11.12 16.22
C GLU A 63 4.37 12.11 15.35
N TYR A 64 4.59 13.42 15.52
CA TYR A 64 3.98 14.43 14.65
C TYR A 64 4.40 14.25 13.19
N ASP A 65 5.71 14.09 12.93
CA ASP A 65 6.23 13.86 11.57
C ASP A 65 5.67 12.56 10.97
N ARG A 66 5.57 11.51 11.79
CA ARG A 66 4.94 10.24 11.41
C ARG A 66 3.48 10.45 10.98
N LEU A 67 2.70 11.19 11.76
CA LEU A 67 1.30 11.48 11.42
C LEU A 67 1.18 12.30 10.14
N GLN A 68 2.09 13.26 9.90
CA GLN A 68 2.10 14.03 8.66
C GLN A 68 2.45 13.17 7.45
N ALA A 69 3.48 12.33 7.54
CA ALA A 69 3.84 11.39 6.49
C ALA A 69 2.70 10.40 6.18
N LYS A 70 2.01 9.90 7.23
CA LYS A 70 0.83 9.06 7.05
C LYS A 70 -0.30 9.79 6.32
N ARG A 71 -0.57 11.06 6.64
CA ARG A 71 -1.61 11.85 5.96
C ARG A 71 -1.26 12.06 4.48
N ALA A 72 0.01 12.34 4.17
CA ALA A 72 0.47 12.47 2.80
C ALA A 72 0.31 11.15 2.02
N PHE A 73 0.69 10.04 2.64
CA PHE A 73 0.48 8.69 2.10
C PHE A 73 -1.00 8.42 1.79
N ASP A 74 -1.87 8.65 2.78
CA ASP A 74 -3.31 8.43 2.63
C ASP A 74 -3.88 9.31 1.51
N ALA A 75 -3.46 10.57 1.41
CA ALA A 75 -3.90 11.50 0.36
C ALA A 75 -3.52 11.01 -1.04
N GLU A 76 -2.27 10.58 -1.23
CA GLU A 76 -1.78 10.10 -2.53
C GLU A 76 -2.46 8.78 -2.94
N LEU A 77 -2.62 7.85 -2.00
CA LEU A 77 -3.35 6.62 -2.23
C LEU A 77 -4.81 6.90 -2.63
N ASN A 78 -5.48 7.84 -1.94
CA ASN A 78 -6.84 8.25 -2.26
C ASN A 78 -6.93 8.86 -3.66
N TYR A 79 -5.98 9.73 -4.03
CA TYR A 79 -5.93 10.37 -5.33
C TYR A 79 -5.79 9.34 -6.46
N CYS A 80 -4.81 8.43 -6.33
CA CYS A 80 -4.57 7.38 -7.32
C CYS A 80 -5.79 6.46 -7.50
N MET A 81 -6.36 5.95 -6.39
CA MET A 81 -7.52 5.05 -6.45
C MET A 81 -8.74 5.72 -7.07
N ARG A 82 -9.02 6.98 -6.70
CA ARG A 82 -10.13 7.75 -7.29
C ARG A 82 -9.89 8.04 -8.78
N GLY A 83 -8.65 8.29 -9.20
CA GLY A 83 -8.28 8.46 -10.61
C GLY A 83 -8.58 7.21 -11.46
N LEU A 84 -8.49 6.02 -10.85
CA LEU A 84 -8.88 4.74 -11.46
C LEU A 84 -10.39 4.43 -11.35
N GLY A 85 -11.20 5.36 -10.84
CA GLY A 85 -12.65 5.19 -10.68
C GLY A 85 -13.07 4.33 -9.49
N TYR A 86 -12.15 4.00 -8.57
CA TYR A 86 -12.50 3.28 -7.35
C TYR A 86 -13.14 4.20 -6.31
N VAL A 87 -14.02 3.62 -5.50
CA VAL A 87 -14.63 4.26 -4.33
C VAL A 87 -14.32 3.45 -3.07
N PRO A 88 -14.23 4.09 -1.87
CA PRO A 88 -14.02 3.35 -0.63
C PRO A 88 -15.13 2.31 -0.42
N ALA A 89 -14.74 1.11 0.01
CA ALA A 89 -15.70 0.11 0.45
C ALA A 89 -16.46 0.67 1.66
N ALA A 90 -17.78 0.50 1.70
CA ALA A 90 -18.56 0.87 2.88
C ALA A 90 -17.99 0.16 4.12
N PRO A 91 -17.86 0.87 5.27
CA PRO A 91 -17.55 0.19 6.52
C PRO A 91 -18.62 -0.89 6.76
N LYS A 92 -18.17 -2.10 7.10
CA LYS A 92 -19.08 -3.17 7.51
C LYS A 92 -19.71 -2.86 8.86
#